data_AF-A0A254RER0-F1
#
_entry.id   AF-A0A254RER0-F1
#
_cell.length_a   1.000
_cell.length_b   1.000
_cell.length_c   1.000
_cell.angle_alpha   90.00
_cell.angle_beta   90.00
_cell.angle_gamma   90.00
#
_symmetry.space_group_name_H-M   'P 1'
#
loop_
_entity.id
_entity.type
_entity.pdbx_description
1 polymer ?
#
loop_
_entity_poly.entity_id
_entity_poly.type
_entity_poly.pdbx_seq_one_letter_code
_entity_poly.pdbx_strand_id
1 'polypeptide(L)' 'MGFILWILIGAAAGWAATRMLDIRTGPVQTVLIGMAGALVGGLVLKTVLAVLGILGGLIGAVLGAIVLLWLWDRYGPK' A
#
# COMPACT_ATOMS: atom_id res chain seq x y z
N MET A 1 4.61 -2.42 17.33
CA MET A 1 4.69 -1.00 16.89
C MET A 1 3.81 -0.67 15.66
N GLY A 2 2.85 -1.51 15.25
CA GLY A 2 2.03 -1.26 14.03
C GLY A 2 0.58 -0.79 14.28
N PHE A 3 0.00 -1.09 15.44
CA PHE A 3 -1.44 -0.92 15.67
C PHE A 3 -1.84 0.55 15.92
N ILE A 4 -0.99 1.31 16.60
CA ILE A 4 -1.22 2.73 16.94
C ILE A 4 -1.19 3.62 15.69
N LEU A 5 -0.26 3.35 14.77
CA LEU A 5 -0.16 4.06 13.48
C LEU A 5 -1.39 3.82 12.60
N TRP A 6 -1.92 2.60 12.58
CA TRP A 6 -3.14 2.27 11.84
C TRP A 6 -4.38 3.00 12.37
N ILE A 7 -4.49 3.13 13.69
CA ILE A 7 -5.55 3.92 14.33
C ILE A 7 -5.41 5.41 13.97
N LEU A 8 -4.19 5.95 13.98
CA LEU A 8 -3.93 7.35 13.63
C LEU A 8 -4.28 7.65 12.17
N ILE A 9 -3.89 6.76 11.25
CA ILE A 9 -4.16 6.89 9.82
C ILE A 9 -5.68 6.74 9.54
N GLY A 10 -6.35 5.80 10.22
CA GLY A 10 -7.80 5.64 10.11
C GLY A 10 -8.57 6.84 10.66
N ALA A 11 -8.11 7.44 11.76
CA ALA A 11 -8.70 8.65 12.34
C ALA A 11 -8.52 9.87 11.41
N ALA A 12 -7.33 10.04 10.83
CA ALA A 12 -7.05 11.12 9.87
C ALA A 12 -7.88 10.99 8.58
N ALA A 13 -8.03 9.76 8.06
CA ALA A 13 -8.85 9.47 6.89
C ALA A 13 -10.36 9.68 7.16
N GLY A 14 -10.84 9.28 8.35
CA GLY A 14 -12.22 9.49 8.78
C GLY A 14 -12.60 10.97 8.91
N TRP A 15 -11.69 11.79 9.47
CA TRP A 15 -11.85 13.25 9.54
C TRP A 15 -11.87 13.91 8.16
N ALA A 16 -10.98 13.48 7.24
CA ALA A 16 -10.97 13.98 5.87
C ALA A 16 -12.26 13.63 5.10
N ALA A 17 -12.77 12.41 5.25
CA ALA A 17 -14.01 11.97 4.60
C ALA A 17 -15.25 12.70 5.13
N THR A 18 -15.34 12.91 6.45
CA THR A 18 -16.46 13.69 7.03
C THR A 18 -16.38 15.17 6.67
N ARG A 19 -15.18 15.73 6.47
CA ARG A 19 -15.01 17.11 5.96
C ARG A 19 -15.38 17.24 4.48
N MET A 20 -15.07 16.24 3.66
CA MET A 20 -15.36 16.25 2.22
C MET A 20 -16.85 16.03 1.88
N LEU A 21 -17.59 15.31 2.74
CA LEU A 21 -19.00 14.98 2.50
C LEU A 21 -20.00 15.90 3.22
N ASP A 22 -19.51 16.88 4.01
CA ASP A 22 -20.30 17.84 4.82
C ASP A 22 -21.45 17.20 5.63
N ILE A 23 -21.24 15.96 6.10
CA ILE A 23 -22.24 15.24 6.89
C ILE A 23 -22.00 15.54 8.36
N ARG A 24 -22.97 16.18 9.01
CA ARG A 24 -22.95 16.45 10.46
C ARG A 24 -23.31 15.18 11.24
N THR A 25 -22.36 14.24 11.34
CA THR A 25 -22.48 13.05 12.18
C THR A 25 -21.91 13.29 13.58
N GLY A 26 -22.51 12.66 14.61
CA GLY A 26 -22.00 12.73 15.98
C GLY A 26 -20.61 12.08 16.12
N PRO A 27 -19.85 12.38 17.20
CA PRO A 27 -18.48 11.92 17.38
C PRO A 27 -18.28 10.41 17.19
N VAL A 28 -19.23 9.60 17.68
CA VAL A 28 -19.20 8.13 17.58
C VAL A 28 -19.39 7.65 16.14
N GLN A 29 -20.31 8.25 15.38
CA GLN A 29 -20.57 7.88 13.98
C GLN A 29 -19.40 8.23 13.08
N THR A 30 -18.74 9.37 13.31
CA THR A 30 -17.53 9.77 12.57
C THR A 30 -16.39 8.77 12.75
N VAL A 31 -16.20 8.27 13.97
CA VAL A 31 -15.19 7.22 14.25
C VAL A 31 -15.55 5.90 13.57
N LEU A 32 -16.81 5.48 13.61
CA LEU A 32 -17.27 4.24 12.96
C LEU A 32 -17.12 4.29 11.43
N ILE A 33 -17.48 5.41 10.81
CA ILE A 33 -17.30 5.62 9.36
C ILE A 33 -15.81 5.67 9.02
N GLY A 34 -14.98 6.31 9.85
CA GLY A 34 -13.52 6.30 9.71
C GLY A 34 -12.92 4.89 9.77
N MET A 35 -13.38 4.06 10.72
CA MET A 35 -12.96 2.65 10.81
C MET A 35 -13.39 1.85 9.58
N ALA A 36 -14.64 2.00 9.12
CA ALA A 36 -15.12 1.33 7.91
C ALA A 36 -14.32 1.76 6.67
N GLY A 37 -14.03 3.06 6.54
CA GLY A 37 -13.19 3.61 5.49
C GLY A 37 -11.74 3.09 5.54
N ALA A 38 -11.17 2.93 6.73
CA ALA A 38 -9.82 2.37 6.90
C ALA A 38 -9.75 0.89 6.50
N LEU A 39 -10.79 0.11 6.77
CA LEU A 39 -10.89 -1.29 6.34
C LEU A 39 -10.95 -1.39 4.82
N VAL A 40 -11.80 -0.60 4.18
CA VAL A 40 -11.95 -0.59 2.71
C VAL A 40 -10.70 -0.02 2.03
N GLY A 41 -10.24 1.15 2.46
CA GLY A 41 -9.05 1.80 1.91
C GLY A 41 -7.79 0.96 2.11
N GLY A 42 -7.64 0.31 3.26
CA GLY A 42 -6.54 -0.61 3.52
C GLY A 42 -6.55 -1.83 2.60
N LEU A 43 -7.73 -2.39 2.31
CA LEU A 43 -7.86 -3.52 1.37
C LEU A 43 -7.56 -3.10 -0.07
N VAL A 44 -8.10 -1.96 -0.52
CA VAL A 44 -7.85 -1.43 -1.87
C VAL A 44 -6.37 -1.13 -2.07
N LEU A 45 -5.73 -0.45 -1.11
CA LEU A 45 -4.32 -0.10 -1.21
C LEU A 45 -3.43 -1.35 -1.23
N LYS A 46 -3.74 -2.38 -0.44
CA LYS A 46 -3.03 -3.66 -0.48
C LYS A 46 -3.10 -4.31 -1.85
N THR A 47 -4.28 -4.33 -2.48
CA THR A 47 -4.46 -4.89 -3.82
C THR A 47 -3.64 -4.13 -4.86
N VAL A 48 -3.68 -2.79 -4.82
CA VAL A 48 -2.89 -1.95 -5.74
C VAL A 48 -1.39 -2.19 -5.57
N LEU A 49 -0.90 -2.19 -4.33
CA LEU A 49 0.51 -2.44 -4.04
C LEU A 49 0.95 -3.86 -4.42
N ALA A 50 0.08 -4.86 -4.30
CA ALA A 50 0.38 -6.22 -4.72
C ALA A 50 0.59 -6.30 -6.24
N VAL A 51 -0.29 -5.67 -7.02
CA VAL A 51 -0.15 -5.62 -8.50
C VAL A 51 1.12 -4.87 -8.90
N LEU A 52 1.39 -3.72 -8.28
CA LEU A 52 2.62 -2.96 -8.50
C LEU A 52 3.86 -3.77 -8.12
N GLY A 53 3.80 -4.54 -7.03
CA GLY A 53 4.88 -5.41 -6.58
C GLY A 53 5.18 -6.53 -7.57
N ILE A 54 4.16 -7.12 -8.20
CA ILE A 54 4.34 -8.15 -9.24
C ILE A 54 5.02 -7.54 -10.48
N LEU A 55 4.55 -6.38 -10.94
CA LEU A 55 5.14 -5.68 -12.09
C LEU A 55 6.57 -5.22 -11.81
N GLY A 56 6.81 -4.64 -10.64
CA GLY A 56 8.14 -4.24 -10.18
C GLY A 56 9.07 -5.43 -10.02
N GLY A 57 8.55 -6.55 -9.50
CA GLY A 57 9.29 -7.81 -9.36
C GLY A 57 9.72 -8.40 -10.71
N LEU A 58 8.87 -8.32 -11.73
CA LEU A 58 9.22 -8.73 -13.09
C LEU A 58 10.38 -7.92 -13.65
N ILE A 59 10.32 -6.59 -13.52
CA ILE A 59 11.40 -5.69 -13.96
C ILE A 59 12.69 -6.00 -13.18
N GLY A 60 12.60 -6.14 -11.86
CA GLY A 60 13.74 -6.49 -11.01
C GLY A 60 14.36 -7.83 -11.36
N ALA A 61 13.54 -8.84 -11.67
CA ALA A 61 13.99 -10.17 -12.07
C ALA A 61 14.70 -10.14 -13.43
N VAL A 62 14.15 -9.40 -14.41
CA VAL A 62 14.78 -9.22 -15.73
C VAL A 62 16.13 -8.52 -15.59
N LEU A 63 16.19 -7.43 -14.82
CA LEU A 63 17.46 -6.72 -14.57
C LEU A 63 18.47 -7.61 -13.84
N GLY A 64 18.05 -8.35 -12.83
CA GLY A 64 18.90 -9.30 -12.11
C GLY A 64 19.44 -10.41 -13.03
N ALA A 65 18.61 -10.97 -13.89
CA ALA A 65 19.01 -11.97 -14.88
C ALA A 65 20.04 -11.41 -15.86
N ILE A 66 19.85 -10.19 -16.37
CA ILE A 66 20.81 -9.53 -17.27
C ILE A 66 22.18 -9.38 -16.59
N VAL A 67 22.21 -8.93 -15.33
CA VAL A 67 23.47 -8.77 -14.58
C VAL A 67 24.16 -10.11 -14.37
N LEU A 68 23.42 -11.16 -14.00
CA LEU A 68 23.97 -12.49 -13.80
C LEU A 68 24.50 -13.10 -15.10
N LEU A 69 23.77 -12.96 -16.21
CA LEU A 69 24.20 -13.43 -17.52
C LEU A 69 25.45 -12.68 -18.01
N TRP A 70 25.51 -11.36 -17.78
CA TRP A 70 26.69 -10.56 -18.10
C TRP A 70 27.92 -11.02 -17.30
N LEU A 71 27.73 -11.31 -16.01
CA LEU A 71 28.83 -11.79 -15.16
C LEU A 71 29.29 -13.18 -15.60
N TRP A 72 28.35 -14.05 -15.98
CA TRP A 72 28.65 -15.38 -16.52
C TRP A 72 29.39 -15.31 -17.86
N ASP A 73 28.98 -14.43 -18.78
CA ASP A 73 29.67 -14.25 -20.06
C ASP A 73 31.10 -13.70 -19.86
N ARG A 74 31.29 -12.82 -18.87
CA ARG A 74 32.57 -12.15 -18.62
C ARG A 74 33.59 -13.03 -17.88
N TYR A 75 33.14 -13.85 -16.93
CA TYR A 75 34.00 -14.60 -16.01
C TYR A 75 33.74 -16.11 -15.99
N GLY A 76 32.75 -16.58 -16.76
CA GLY A 76 32.43 -18.00 -16.87
C GLY A 76 33.57 -18.79 -17.51
N PRO A 77 33.69 -20.08 -17.14
CA PRO A 77 34.70 -20.95 -17.73
C PRO A 77 34.44 -21.08 -19.23
N LYS A 78 35.46 -20.75 -20.04
CA LYS A 78 35.49 -21.00 -21.48
C LYS A 78 35.96 -22.41 -21.76
#